data_AF-A0A9E5M5V5-F1
#
_entry.id   AF-A0A9E5M5V5-F1
#
_cell.length_a   1.000
_cell.length_b   1.000
_cell.length_c   1.000
_cell.angle_alpha   90.00
_cell.angle_beta   90.00
_cell.angle_gamma   90.00
#
_symmetry.space_group_name_H-M   'P 1'
#
loop_
_entity.id
_entity.type
_entity.pdbx_description
1 polymer ?
#
loop_
_entity_poly.entity_id
_entity_poly.type
_entity_poly.pdbx_seq_one_letter_code
_entity_poly.pdbx_strand_id
1 'polypeptide(L)'
;LAMGFVNPVATILDAFGVEKDNRGNAKATTDFTGGYATNVPKVFAAGDMRRGQSLVVWAIREGRQAARAVDEFLMGTSDLPR
;
A
#
# COMPACT_ATOMS: atom_id res chain seq x y z
N LEU A 1 -16.77 -18.32 14.88
CA LEU A 1 -15.75 -17.96 13.87
C LEU A 1 -15.02 -16.72 14.37
N ALA A 2 -13.70 -16.79 14.62
CA ALA A 2 -12.89 -15.63 15.02
C ALA A 2 -12.05 -15.17 13.81
N MET A 3 -12.69 -14.51 12.85
CA MET A 3 -12.08 -14.20 11.55
C MET A 3 -11.31 -12.88 11.50
N GLY A 4 -11.40 -12.04 12.54
CA GLY A 4 -10.77 -10.71 12.55
C GLY A 4 -11.31 -9.80 11.44
N PHE A 5 -10.47 -8.89 10.95
CA PHE A 5 -10.75 -8.04 9.80
C PHE A 5 -10.18 -8.67 8.53
N VAL A 6 -10.99 -8.74 7.46
CA VAL A 6 -10.66 -9.52 6.26
C VAL A 6 -10.05 -8.65 5.15
N ASN A 7 -10.58 -7.43 4.97
CA ASN A 7 -10.12 -6.47 3.97
C ASN A 7 -10.48 -5.03 4.38
N PRO A 8 -9.92 -4.00 3.70
CA PRO A 8 -10.29 -2.61 3.91
C PRO A 8 -11.75 -2.34 3.54
N VAL A 9 -12.28 -1.23 4.04
CA VAL A 9 -13.61 -0.76 3.66
C VAL A 9 -13.66 -0.53 2.15
N ALA A 10 -14.47 -1.34 1.44
CA ALA A 10 -14.51 -1.37 -0.02
C ALA A 10 -14.80 0.00 -0.65
N THR A 11 -15.67 0.80 0.00
CA THR A 11 -16.07 2.12 -0.50
C THR A 11 -14.90 3.08 -0.68
N ILE A 12 -13.84 2.97 0.13
CA ILE A 12 -12.64 3.79 -0.03
C ILE A 12 -11.90 3.39 -1.30
N LEU A 13 -11.67 2.10 -1.50
CA LEU A 13 -10.96 1.61 -2.70
C LEU A 13 -11.75 1.92 -3.97
N ASP A 14 -13.07 1.75 -3.91
CA ASP A 14 -13.96 2.02 -5.04
C ASP A 14 -14.02 3.52 -5.37
N ALA A 15 -14.04 4.40 -4.36
CA ALA A 15 -14.03 5.84 -4.55
C ALA A 15 -12.75 6.35 -5.24
N PHE A 16 -11.61 5.72 -4.96
CA PHE A 16 -10.35 6.03 -5.64
C PHE A 16 -10.16 5.26 -6.95
N GLY A 17 -10.97 4.25 -7.25
CA GLY A 17 -10.80 3.38 -8.42
C GLY A 17 -9.62 2.41 -8.29
N VAL A 18 -9.23 2.08 -7.07
CA VAL A 18 -8.09 1.19 -6.77
C VAL A 18 -8.50 -0.26 -7.00
N GLU A 19 -7.73 -0.95 -7.84
CA GLU A 19 -7.88 -2.38 -8.07
C GLU A 19 -7.64 -3.17 -6.78
N LYS A 20 -8.39 -4.26 -6.62
CA LYS A 20 -8.28 -5.15 -5.46
C LYS A 20 -7.52 -6.41 -5.84
N ASP A 21 -6.78 -6.99 -4.90
CA ASP A 21 -6.22 -8.34 -5.05
C ASP A 21 -7.31 -9.41 -4.84
N ASN A 22 -6.95 -10.69 -5.00
CA ASN A 22 -7.87 -11.81 -4.82
C ASN A 22 -8.44 -11.93 -3.38
N ARG A 23 -7.86 -11.21 -2.42
CA ARG A 23 -8.30 -11.17 -1.01
C ARG A 23 -9.12 -9.91 -0.69
N GLY A 24 -9.30 -9.00 -1.66
CA GLY A 24 -10.02 -7.74 -1.50
C GLY A 24 -9.20 -6.60 -0.92
N ASN A 25 -7.88 -6.76 -0.78
CA ASN A 25 -6.98 -5.69 -0.34
C ASN A 25 -6.60 -4.78 -1.51
N ALA A 26 -6.09 -3.59 -1.23
CA ALA A 26 -5.57 -2.70 -2.26
C ALA A 26 -4.42 -3.37 -3.01
N LYS A 27 -4.55 -3.50 -4.32
CA LYS A 27 -3.51 -4.03 -5.18
C LYS A 27 -2.46 -2.95 -5.40
N ALA A 28 -1.28 -3.18 -4.82
CA ALA A 28 -0.12 -2.33 -5.02
C ALA A 28 1.14 -3.19 -5.14
N THR A 29 2.08 -2.72 -5.95
CA THR A 29 3.36 -3.42 -6.19
C THR A 29 4.24 -3.37 -4.94
N THR A 30 5.27 -4.20 -4.89
CA THR A 30 6.32 -4.11 -3.85
C THR A 30 7.71 -4.08 -4.49
N ASP A 31 7.78 -3.62 -5.74
CA ASP A 31 8.98 -3.63 -6.54
C ASP A 31 10.00 -2.60 -6.07
N PHE A 32 11.24 -2.78 -6.53
CA PHE A 32 12.36 -1.92 -6.16
C PHE A 32 12.15 -0.46 -6.59
N THR A 33 11.53 -0.24 -7.76
CA THR A 33 11.22 1.08 -8.31
C THR A 33 9.72 1.19 -8.47
N GLY A 34 9.11 2.26 -7.95
CA GLY A 34 7.65 2.44 -8.01
C GLY A 34 6.85 1.48 -7.13
N GLY A 35 7.49 0.89 -6.12
CA GLY A 35 6.81 0.06 -5.12
C GLY A 35 5.70 0.81 -4.39
N TYR A 36 4.71 0.06 -3.90
CA TYR A 36 3.53 0.54 -3.18
C TYR A 36 2.58 1.41 -3.99
N ALA A 37 2.83 1.63 -5.28
CA ALA A 37 1.92 2.29 -6.19
C ALA A 37 0.74 1.36 -6.54
N THR A 38 -0.45 1.95 -6.60
CA THR A 38 -1.66 1.27 -7.10
C THR A 38 -1.78 1.44 -8.63
N ASN A 39 -2.85 0.90 -9.22
CA ASN A 39 -3.21 1.18 -10.61
C ASN A 39 -3.55 2.67 -10.86
N VAL A 40 -3.87 3.43 -9.81
CA VAL A 40 -4.26 4.83 -9.91
C VAL A 40 -3.03 5.71 -9.70
N PRO A 41 -2.70 6.60 -10.65
CA PRO A 41 -1.55 7.50 -10.51
C PRO A 41 -1.65 8.34 -9.24
N LYS A 42 -0.53 8.52 -8.54
CA LYS A 42 -0.42 9.28 -7.28
C LYS A 42 -1.14 8.66 -6.08
N VAL A 43 -1.67 7.44 -6.21
CA VAL A 43 -2.29 6.69 -5.10
C VAL A 43 -1.41 5.50 -4.73
N PHE A 44 -1.04 5.43 -3.45
CA PHE A 44 -0.16 4.41 -2.89
C PHE A 44 -0.85 3.69 -1.74
N ALA A 45 -0.52 2.40 -1.54
CA ALA A 45 -1.10 1.59 -0.47
C ALA A 45 -0.03 0.76 0.23
N ALA A 46 -0.07 0.70 1.57
CA ALA A 46 0.90 0.02 2.42
C ALA A 46 0.23 -0.54 3.69
N GLY A 47 0.93 -1.44 4.39
CA GLY A 47 0.47 -2.01 5.64
C GLY A 47 -0.75 -2.91 5.43
N ASP A 48 -1.65 -2.93 6.42
CA ASP A 48 -2.80 -3.82 6.41
C ASP A 48 -3.78 -3.54 5.26
N MET A 49 -3.77 -2.32 4.70
CA MET A 49 -4.57 -1.98 3.52
C MET A 49 -4.18 -2.77 2.26
N ARG A 50 -2.92 -3.18 2.18
CA ARG A 50 -2.32 -3.90 1.04
C ARG A 50 -2.02 -5.36 1.38
N ARG A 51 -1.41 -5.62 2.53
CA ARG A 51 -1.00 -6.97 3.00
C ARG A 51 -2.20 -7.76 3.57
N GLY A 52 -3.21 -7.09 4.09
CA GLY A 52 -4.16 -7.65 5.03
C GLY A 52 -3.57 -7.71 6.45
N GLN A 53 -4.37 -8.20 7.41
CA GLN A 53 -4.03 -8.22 8.84
C GLN A 53 -2.60 -8.71 9.11
N SER A 54 -1.80 -7.88 9.78
CA SER A 54 -0.40 -8.19 10.08
C SER A 54 0.04 -7.59 11.43
N LEU A 55 1.35 -7.56 11.67
CA LEU A 55 1.95 -6.96 12.85
C LEU A 55 2.23 -5.47 12.61
N VAL A 56 2.22 -4.67 13.68
CA VAL A 56 2.55 -3.23 13.61
C VAL A 56 3.93 -2.98 12.99
N VAL A 57 4.92 -3.84 13.27
CA VAL A 57 6.27 -3.72 12.67
C VAL A 57 6.23 -3.81 11.14
N TRP A 58 5.31 -4.60 10.59
CA TRP A 58 5.13 -4.71 9.15
C TRP A 58 4.49 -3.45 8.57
N ALA A 59 3.50 -2.87 9.26
CA ALA A 59 2.93 -1.59 8.87
C ALA A 59 3.97 -0.45 8.90
N ILE A 60 4.82 -0.40 9.92
CA ILE A 60 5.91 0.58 10.03
C ILE A 60 6.92 0.40 8.89
N ARG A 61 7.34 -0.84 8.63
CA ARG A 61 8.31 -1.13 7.57
C ARG A 61 7.77 -0.73 6.20
N GLU A 62 6.54 -1.12 5.88
CA GLU A 62 5.94 -0.75 4.59
C GLU A 62 5.64 0.74 4.48
N GLY A 63 5.22 1.38 5.57
CA GLY A 63 5.02 2.83 5.60
C GLY A 63 6.28 3.61 5.26
N ARG A 64 7.44 3.20 5.78
CA ARG A 64 8.73 3.82 5.44
C ARG A 64 9.10 3.63 3.96
N GLN A 65 8.86 2.44 3.42
CA GLN A 65 9.15 2.16 2.01
C GLN A 65 8.18 2.88 1.06
N ALA A 66 6.91 2.98 1.44
CA ALA A 66 5.92 3.76 0.70
C ALA A 66 6.25 5.26 0.72
N ALA A 67 6.67 5.81 1.87
CA ALA A 67 7.13 7.20 1.95
C ALA A 67 8.30 7.48 1.00
N ARG A 68 9.28 6.57 0.95
CA ARG A 68 10.39 6.64 0.01
C ARG A 68 9.94 6.57 -1.46
N ALA A 69 9.00 5.69 -1.79
CA ALA A 69 8.47 5.58 -3.15
C ALA A 69 7.67 6.83 -3.58
N VAL A 70 6.91 7.42 -2.65
CA VAL A 70 6.20 8.69 -2.87
C VAL A 70 7.20 9.82 -3.09
N ASP A 71 8.26 9.88 -2.29
CA ASP A 71 9.32 10.89 -2.42
C ASP A 71 10.06 10.75 -3.77
N GLU A 72 10.49 9.54 -4.15
CA GLU A 72 11.08 9.27 -5.47
C GLU A 72 10.11 9.65 -6.61
N PHE A 73 8.81 9.40 -6.46
CA PHE A 73 7.81 9.76 -7.46
C PHE A 73 7.65 11.28 -7.62
N LEU A 74 7.70 12.04 -6.53
CA LEU A 74 7.52 13.50 -6.55
C LEU A 74 8.80 14.25 -6.94
N MET A 75 9.95 13.78 -6.46
CA MET A 75 11.24 14.48 -6.54
C MET A 75 12.15 13.90 -7.63
N GLY A 76 11.87 12.69 -8.14
CA GLY A 76 12.71 11.94 -9.08
C GLY A 76 13.79 11.10 -8.39
N THR A 77 14.17 11.43 -7.15
CA THR A 77 15.14 10.71 -6.30
C THR A 77 14.73 10.85 -4.84
N SER A 78 15.19 9.96 -3.95
CA SER A 78 14.94 10.05 -2.51
C SER A 78 16.17 9.73 -1.68
N ASP A 79 16.41 10.56 -0.65
CA ASP A 79 17.44 10.34 0.38
C ASP A 79 16.91 9.55 1.59
N LEU A 80 15.64 9.13 1.56
CA LEU A 80 15.05 8.37 2.66
C LEU A 80 15.63 6.94 2.75
N PRO A 81 15.91 6.45 3.97
CA PRO A 81 16.41 5.09 4.17
C PRO A 81 15.32 4.04 3.92
N ARG A 82 15.76 2.85 3.53
CA ARG A 82 14.90 1.67 3.35
C ARG A 82 14.54 0.93 4.64
#